data_AF-A0A4Y2VE71-F1
#
_entry.id   AF-A0A4Y2VE71-F1
#
_cell.length_a   1.000
_cell.length_b   1.000
_cell.length_c   1.000
_cell.angle_alpha   90.00
_cell.angle_beta   90.00
_cell.angle_gamma   90.00
#
_symmetry.space_group_name_H-M   'P 1'
#
loop_
_entity.id
_entity.type
_entity.pdbx_description
1 polymer ?
#
loop_
_entity_poly.entity_id
_entity_poly.type
_entity_poly.pdbx_seq_one_letter_code
_entity_poly.pdbx_strand_id
1 'polypeptide(L)'
;MNIKAGLSRLQTLQNNVLCFVFGLPRWAPIPVLHKISNDTNIQLRFDKRNISFFFKQFSDCEITAVSKSIVETNSMISNWRYDRLPCGATLDKYPQLINLSLSDLIQIYIYQNLGKITKISLFALAELEFQQLVLDPGVIKQLYYEYRSSLHSDAVILAADASKNATGVAIAAINCSLPTELQKSIPTVNSVFTGEALAMVLAISNYVREFKDYILLTDSMSNLTALKNLNFQSLKCSLFLAKIIAEALNKCKSLELVYSLAHVGIRENEWADSVARDALVSP
;
A
#
# COMPACT_ATOMS: atom_id res chain seq x y z
N MET A 1 -28.76 -13.48 21.75
CA MET A 1 -27.68 -14.45 22.01
C MET A 1 -26.46 -13.68 22.50
N ASN A 2 -25.91 -13.98 23.69
CA ASN A 2 -24.78 -13.21 24.24
C ASN A 2 -23.50 -13.55 23.47
N ILE A 3 -23.01 -12.61 22.64
CA ILE A 3 -21.87 -12.80 21.72
C ILE A 3 -20.62 -13.31 22.47
N LYS A 4 -20.39 -12.82 23.70
CA LYS A 4 -19.28 -13.28 24.55
C LYS A 4 -19.36 -14.78 24.88
N ALA A 5 -20.56 -15.30 25.14
CA ALA A 5 -20.77 -16.72 25.41
C ALA A 5 -20.55 -17.60 24.16
N GLY A 6 -20.89 -17.07 22.97
CA GLY A 6 -20.64 -17.73 21.69
C GLY A 6 -19.14 -17.82 21.36
N LEU A 7 -18.42 -16.71 21.48
CA LEU A 7 -16.97 -16.65 21.22
C LEU A 7 -16.17 -17.52 22.20
N SER A 8 -16.55 -17.52 23.48
CA SER A 8 -15.92 -18.40 24.48
C SER A 8 -16.13 -19.88 24.15
N ARG A 9 -17.32 -20.28 23.68
CA ARG A 9 -17.59 -21.66 23.27
C ARG A 9 -16.75 -22.08 22.06
N LEU A 10 -16.64 -21.21 21.06
CA LEU A 10 -15.79 -21.46 19.90
C LEU A 10 -14.31 -21.57 20.32
N GLN A 11 -13.84 -20.72 21.24
CA GLN A 11 -12.47 -20.77 21.75
C GLN A 11 -12.17 -22.12 22.42
N THR A 12 -13.08 -22.61 23.25
CA THR A 12 -12.93 -23.93 23.89
C THR A 12 -12.86 -25.05 22.85
N LEU A 13 -13.68 -24.98 21.80
CA LEU A 13 -13.68 -25.97 20.73
C LEU A 13 -12.35 -25.93 19.95
N GLN A 14 -11.86 -24.76 19.56
CA GLN A 14 -10.56 -24.61 18.92
C GLN A 14 -9.44 -25.20 19.79
N ASN A 15 -9.39 -24.86 21.08
CA ASN A 15 -8.35 -25.36 21.98
C ASN A 15 -8.37 -26.88 22.07
N ASN A 16 -9.55 -27.50 22.15
CA ASN A 16 -9.69 -28.95 22.17
C ASN A 16 -9.20 -29.60 20.86
N VAL A 17 -9.51 -29.01 19.71
CA VAL A 17 -9.04 -29.49 18.41
C VAL A 17 -7.52 -29.36 18.30
N LEU A 18 -6.96 -28.23 18.70
CA LEU A 18 -5.50 -28.03 18.71
C LEU A 18 -4.81 -29.04 19.65
N CYS A 19 -5.34 -29.28 20.85
CA CYS A 19 -4.79 -30.30 21.74
C CYS A 19 -4.79 -31.68 21.07
N PHE A 20 -5.89 -32.05 20.42
CA PHE A 20 -6.01 -33.33 19.74
C PHE A 20 -5.00 -33.44 18.58
N VAL A 21 -4.92 -32.43 17.72
CA VAL A 21 -4.03 -32.42 16.53
C VAL A 21 -2.56 -32.48 16.93
N PHE A 22 -2.16 -31.75 17.99
CA PHE A 22 -0.77 -31.68 18.45
C PHE A 22 -0.43 -32.72 19.54
N GLY A 23 -1.34 -33.64 19.87
CA GLY A 23 -1.13 -34.65 20.90
C GLY A 23 -0.92 -34.08 22.31
N LEU A 24 -1.43 -32.87 22.57
CA LEU A 24 -1.27 -32.19 23.84
C LEU A 24 -2.37 -32.59 24.83
N PRO A 25 -2.07 -32.63 26.14
CA PRO A 25 -3.08 -32.88 27.15
C PRO A 25 -4.12 -31.75 27.19
N ARG A 26 -5.35 -32.06 27.61
CA ARG A 26 -6.45 -31.07 27.69
C ARG A 26 -6.15 -29.88 28.61
N TRP A 27 -5.22 -30.05 29.55
CA TRP A 27 -4.78 -29.00 30.47
C TRP A 27 -3.62 -28.16 29.94
N ALA A 28 -3.16 -28.40 28.70
CA ALA A 28 -2.08 -27.63 28.10
C ALA A 28 -2.36 -26.12 28.20
N PRO A 29 -1.40 -25.32 28.70
CA PRO A 29 -1.59 -23.89 28.80
C PRO A 29 -1.88 -23.26 27.42
N ILE A 30 -2.89 -22.39 27.36
CA ILE A 30 -3.32 -21.70 26.14
C ILE A 30 -2.15 -21.00 25.40
N PRO A 31 -1.20 -20.33 26.07
CA PRO A 31 -0.05 -19.73 25.38
C PRO A 31 0.84 -20.76 24.66
N VAL A 32 1.02 -21.95 25.25
CA VAL A 32 1.82 -23.03 24.68
C VAL A 32 1.12 -23.61 23.45
N LEU A 33 -0.19 -23.84 23.55
CA LEU A 33 -1.04 -24.26 22.44
C LEU A 33 -0.89 -23.36 21.22
N HIS A 34 -1.11 -22.05 21.39
CA HIS A 34 -1.03 -21.09 20.29
C HIS A 34 0.39 -20.92 19.74
N LYS A 35 1.43 -21.08 20.57
CA LYS A 35 2.82 -21.03 20.13
C LYS A 35 3.18 -22.25 19.27
N ILE A 36 2.76 -23.45 19.67
CA ILE A 36 3.02 -24.70 18.93
C ILE A 36 2.20 -24.72 17.64
N SER A 37 0.93 -24.31 17.71
CA SER A 37 0.06 -24.33 16.54
C SER A 37 0.33 -23.20 15.54
N ASN A 38 1.14 -22.20 15.92
CA ASN A 38 1.28 -20.93 15.22
C ASN A 38 -0.08 -20.31 14.85
N ASP A 39 -1.07 -20.49 15.74
CA ASP A 39 -2.44 -20.13 15.45
C ASP A 39 -2.96 -19.17 16.51
N THR A 40 -3.63 -18.09 16.09
CA THR A 40 -4.15 -17.07 17.01
C THR A 40 -5.47 -17.49 17.64
N ASN A 41 -5.80 -16.93 18.80
CA ASN A 41 -7.10 -17.17 19.43
C ASN A 41 -8.26 -16.62 18.55
N ILE A 42 -9.47 -17.16 18.75
CA ILE A 42 -10.66 -16.80 17.97
C ILE A 42 -11.03 -15.32 18.18
N GLN A 43 -10.91 -14.79 19.40
CA GLN A 43 -11.24 -13.40 19.67
C GLN A 43 -10.41 -12.43 18.80
N LEU A 44 -9.10 -12.63 18.74
CA LEU A 44 -8.18 -11.82 17.94
C LEU A 44 -8.43 -11.99 16.44
N ARG A 45 -8.82 -13.18 15.98
CA ARG A 45 -9.21 -13.39 14.58
C ARG A 45 -10.48 -12.64 14.21
N PHE A 46 -11.49 -12.67 15.08
CA PHE A 46 -12.71 -11.87 14.92
C PHE A 46 -12.38 -10.38 14.94
N ASP A 47 -11.59 -9.92 15.90
CA ASP A 47 -11.15 -8.53 15.97
C ASP A 47 -10.39 -8.13 14.69
N LYS A 48 -9.43 -8.93 14.22
CA LYS A 48 -8.71 -8.70 12.95
C LYS A 48 -9.65 -8.58 11.75
N ARG A 49 -10.62 -9.50 11.61
CA ARG A 49 -11.57 -9.49 10.50
C ARG A 49 -12.52 -8.30 10.55
N ASN A 50 -12.98 -7.94 11.75
CA ASN A 50 -13.77 -6.74 11.98
C ASN A 50 -12.98 -5.49 11.59
N ILE A 51 -11.73 -5.37 12.04
CA ILE A 51 -10.86 -4.25 11.68
C ILE A 51 -10.69 -4.12 10.16
N SER A 52 -10.37 -5.22 9.47
CA SER A 52 -10.26 -5.21 8.00
C SER A 52 -11.56 -4.82 7.31
N PHE A 53 -12.70 -5.29 7.83
CA PHE A 53 -14.01 -4.87 7.33
C PHE A 53 -14.22 -3.37 7.53
N PHE A 54 -13.95 -2.84 8.73
CA PHE A 54 -14.12 -1.42 9.05
C PHE A 54 -13.24 -0.53 8.18
N PHE A 55 -11.94 -0.78 8.13
CA PHE A 55 -11.05 0.01 7.27
C PHE A 55 -11.45 -0.06 5.81
N LYS A 56 -11.97 -1.19 5.34
CA LYS A 56 -12.53 -1.29 3.98
C LYS A 56 -13.75 -0.39 3.82
N GLN A 57 -14.72 -0.40 4.73
CA GLN A 57 -15.90 0.47 4.61
C GLN A 57 -15.55 1.97 4.68
N PHE A 58 -14.67 2.38 5.59
CA PHE A 58 -14.24 3.78 5.71
C PHE A 58 -13.50 4.30 4.47
N SER A 59 -12.69 3.45 3.85
CA SER A 59 -12.02 3.82 2.61
C SER A 59 -12.96 3.84 1.40
N ASP A 60 -14.14 3.21 1.44
CA ASP A 60 -15.18 3.21 0.39
C ASP A 60 -16.29 4.25 0.67
N CYS A 61 -15.89 5.45 1.12
CA CYS A 61 -16.77 6.43 1.76
C CYS A 61 -18.06 6.78 0.97
N GLU A 62 -18.05 6.66 -0.36
CA GLU A 62 -19.18 7.02 -1.23
C GLU A 62 -20.13 5.87 -1.61
N ILE A 63 -19.68 4.62 -1.52
CA ILE A 63 -20.37 3.48 -2.18
C ILE A 63 -21.20 2.67 -1.19
N THR A 64 -20.79 2.64 0.08
CA THR A 64 -21.45 1.76 1.06
C THR A 64 -22.46 2.53 1.89
N ALA A 65 -23.66 1.97 2.08
CA ALA A 65 -24.63 2.53 3.01
C ALA A 65 -24.03 2.68 4.43
N VAL A 66 -23.08 1.80 4.77
CA VAL A 66 -22.35 1.79 6.05
C VAL A 66 -21.50 3.05 6.21
N SER A 67 -20.74 3.47 5.20
CA SER A 67 -19.89 4.68 5.31
C SER A 67 -20.70 5.95 5.46
N LYS A 68 -21.82 6.10 4.72
CA LYS A 68 -22.74 7.25 4.87
C LYS A 68 -23.32 7.32 6.28
N SER A 69 -23.78 6.18 6.81
CA SER A 69 -24.28 6.11 8.19
C SER A 69 -23.21 6.42 9.25
N ILE A 70 -21.93 6.15 8.99
CA ILE A 70 -20.84 6.50 9.91
C ILE A 70 -20.50 8.01 9.86
N VAL A 71 -20.52 8.63 8.67
CA VAL A 71 -20.28 10.08 8.53
C VAL A 71 -21.43 10.89 9.12
N GLU A 72 -22.68 10.48 8.87
CA GLU A 72 -23.88 11.10 9.46
C GLU A 72 -23.91 10.96 10.99
N THR A 73 -23.34 9.89 11.56
CA THR A 73 -23.25 9.70 13.02
C THR A 73 -22.12 10.49 13.67
N ASN A 74 -21.00 10.70 12.98
CA ASN A 74 -19.94 11.60 13.48
C ASN A 74 -20.36 13.08 13.47
N SER A 75 -21.25 13.51 12.55
CA SER A 75 -21.79 14.88 12.53
C SER A 75 -23.01 15.06 13.45
N MET A 76 -23.76 13.98 13.69
CA MET A 76 -24.91 13.94 14.60
C MET A 76 -24.56 13.15 15.87
N ILE A 77 -23.91 13.82 16.83
CA ILE A 77 -23.91 13.44 18.25
C ILE A 77 -22.97 12.27 18.61
N SER A 78 -22.16 12.54 19.63
CA SER A 78 -21.70 11.63 20.69
C SER A 78 -22.83 10.73 21.22
N ASN A 79 -23.24 9.73 20.43
CA ASN A 79 -24.43 8.93 20.67
C ASN A 79 -23.98 7.49 20.90
N TRP A 80 -23.91 7.10 22.18
CA TRP A 80 -23.44 5.79 22.70
C TRP A 80 -24.07 4.53 22.05
N ARG A 81 -25.19 4.70 21.32
CA ARG A 81 -25.84 3.64 20.53
C ARG A 81 -25.17 3.37 19.19
N TYR A 82 -24.52 4.38 18.60
CA TYR A 82 -23.84 4.30 17.30
C TYR A 82 -22.31 4.17 17.43
N ASP A 83 -21.74 4.48 18.60
CA ASP A 83 -20.39 4.04 18.96
C ASP A 83 -20.28 2.51 18.90
N ARG A 84 -21.39 1.79 19.04
CA ARG A 84 -21.43 0.32 19.02
C ARG A 84 -21.81 -0.18 17.64
N LEU A 85 -20.85 -0.84 17.02
CA LEU A 85 -21.06 -1.61 15.81
C LEU A 85 -21.99 -2.82 16.07
N PRO A 86 -22.52 -3.52 15.04
CA PRO A 86 -23.40 -4.68 15.22
C PRO A 86 -22.82 -5.79 16.13
N CYS A 87 -21.50 -5.77 16.38
CA CYS A 87 -20.78 -6.66 17.27
C CYS A 87 -20.52 -6.11 18.69
N GLY A 88 -21.04 -4.92 19.04
CA GLY A 88 -20.86 -4.29 20.35
C GLY A 88 -19.47 -3.70 20.60
N ALA A 89 -18.61 -3.63 19.58
CA ALA A 89 -17.30 -2.99 19.66
C ALA A 89 -17.42 -1.49 19.42
N THR A 90 -16.68 -0.71 20.22
CA THR A 90 -16.51 0.73 20.00
C THR A 90 -15.55 0.98 18.85
N LEU A 91 -15.87 1.94 17.99
CA LEU A 91 -14.99 2.40 16.91
C LEU A 91 -13.58 2.70 17.41
N ASP A 92 -13.44 3.24 18.62
CA ASP A 92 -12.15 3.55 19.26
C ASP A 92 -11.29 2.34 19.62
N LYS A 93 -11.89 1.15 19.80
CA LYS A 93 -11.16 -0.07 20.19
C LYS A 93 -10.17 -0.49 19.10
N TYR A 94 -10.55 -0.34 17.83
CA TYR A 94 -9.83 -0.90 16.70
C TYR A 94 -8.59 -0.11 16.26
N PRO A 95 -8.64 1.23 16.17
CA PRO A 95 -7.48 2.08 15.99
C PRO A 95 -6.44 1.86 17.11
N GLN A 96 -6.88 1.74 18.37
CA GLN A 96 -6.01 1.44 19.52
C GLN A 96 -5.30 0.07 19.40
N LEU A 97 -5.99 -0.95 18.90
CA LEU A 97 -5.40 -2.29 18.73
C LEU A 97 -4.26 -2.36 17.71
N ILE A 98 -4.22 -1.44 16.74
CA ILE A 98 -3.17 -1.38 15.71
C ILE A 98 -2.27 -0.15 15.89
N ASN A 99 -2.50 0.64 16.95
CA ASN A 99 -1.82 1.91 17.20
C ASN A 99 -1.88 2.86 15.99
N LEU A 100 -3.06 2.95 15.37
CA LEU A 100 -3.36 3.86 14.27
C LEU A 100 -4.47 4.81 14.70
N SER A 101 -4.49 6.01 14.17
CA SER A 101 -5.62 6.93 14.27
C SER A 101 -6.49 6.84 13.01
N LEU A 102 -7.77 7.22 13.12
CA LEU A 102 -8.64 7.31 11.93
C LEU A 102 -8.13 8.37 10.94
N SER A 103 -7.41 9.38 11.41
CA SER A 103 -6.74 10.38 10.57
C SER A 103 -5.60 9.81 9.73
N ASP A 104 -5.03 8.66 10.10
CA ASP A 104 -3.98 8.00 9.32
C ASP A 104 -4.54 7.22 8.11
N LEU A 105 -5.87 7.11 7.99
CA LEU A 105 -6.52 6.42 6.90
C LEU A 105 -6.67 7.33 5.68
N ILE A 106 -6.06 6.92 4.58
CA ILE A 106 -6.30 7.54 3.28
C ILE A 106 -7.71 7.18 2.81
N GLN A 107 -8.60 8.18 2.75
CA GLN A 107 -9.93 8.01 2.17
C GLN A 107 -9.83 8.01 0.65
N ILE A 108 -10.39 6.97 0.02
CA ILE A 108 -10.30 6.77 -1.42
C ILE A 108 -11.68 7.02 -2.02
N TYR A 109 -11.85 8.21 -2.56
CA TYR A 109 -12.99 8.54 -3.40
C TYR A 109 -12.78 7.90 -4.77
N ILE A 110 -13.64 6.94 -5.14
CA ILE A 110 -13.51 6.25 -6.43
C ILE A 110 -13.66 7.28 -7.54
N TYR A 111 -12.60 7.43 -8.31
CA TYR A 111 -12.56 8.36 -9.43
C TYR A 111 -13.56 7.92 -10.50
N GLN A 112 -14.58 8.74 -10.76
CA GLN A 112 -15.63 8.43 -11.73
C GLN A 112 -15.12 8.36 -13.19
N ASN A 113 -13.88 8.75 -13.45
CA ASN A 113 -13.28 8.80 -14.80
C ASN A 113 -12.10 7.84 -14.96
N LEU A 114 -12.30 6.54 -14.69
CA LEU A 114 -11.29 5.50 -15.03
C LEU A 114 -10.89 5.56 -16.52
N GLY A 115 -11.78 6.03 -17.41
CA GLY A 115 -11.49 6.21 -18.84
C GLY A 115 -10.43 7.26 -19.18
N LYS A 116 -9.93 8.06 -18.23
CA LYS A 116 -8.74 8.91 -18.45
C LYS A 116 -7.42 8.14 -18.22
N ILE A 117 -7.44 7.10 -17.38
CA ILE A 117 -6.28 6.24 -17.09
C ILE A 117 -5.90 5.42 -18.32
N THR A 118 -6.84 5.14 -19.23
CA THR A 118 -6.55 4.47 -20.52
C THR A 118 -5.75 5.35 -21.50
N LYS A 119 -5.62 6.67 -21.24
CA LYS A 119 -4.69 7.57 -21.95
C LYS A 119 -3.32 7.66 -21.28
N ILE A 120 -3.09 6.95 -20.17
CA ILE A 120 -1.72 6.79 -19.68
C ILE A 120 -1.00 6.02 -20.78
N SER A 121 -0.08 6.70 -21.44
CA SER A 121 1.03 6.07 -22.13
C SER A 121 1.84 5.32 -21.06
N LEU A 122 1.34 4.15 -20.66
CA LEU A 122 2.06 3.11 -19.93
C LEU A 122 3.09 2.54 -20.91
N PHE A 123 4.03 3.37 -21.35
CA PHE A 123 5.19 2.90 -22.08
C PHE A 123 6.10 2.19 -21.06
N ALA A 124 6.71 1.10 -21.51
CA ALA A 124 7.77 0.39 -20.79
C ALA A 124 7.35 -0.64 -19.74
N LEU A 125 6.34 -1.47 -20.02
CA LEU A 125 6.35 -2.85 -19.53
C LEU A 125 7.10 -3.72 -20.56
N ALA A 126 8.40 -3.93 -20.35
CA ALA A 126 9.26 -4.74 -21.23
C ALA A 126 9.33 -4.26 -22.70
N GLU A 127 9.13 -2.97 -22.94
CA GLU A 127 9.23 -2.37 -24.28
C GLU A 127 10.61 -1.76 -24.55
N LEU A 128 11.37 -1.48 -23.49
CA LEU A 128 12.72 -0.91 -23.57
C LEU A 128 13.77 -2.01 -23.39
N GLU A 129 14.84 -1.96 -24.17
CA GLU A 129 15.86 -3.02 -24.21
C GLU A 129 16.52 -3.26 -22.85
N PHE A 130 16.74 -2.20 -22.05
CA PHE A 130 17.35 -2.30 -20.72
C PHE A 130 16.47 -3.02 -19.68
N GLN A 131 15.21 -3.33 -19.99
CA GLN A 131 14.29 -4.03 -19.09
C GLN A 131 14.42 -5.55 -19.15
N GLN A 132 15.26 -6.07 -20.05
CA GLN A 132 15.43 -7.50 -20.27
C GLN A 132 16.33 -8.12 -19.20
N LEU A 133 15.73 -8.94 -18.32
CA LEU A 133 16.41 -9.69 -17.25
C LEU A 133 17.52 -10.66 -17.73
N VAL A 134 17.53 -11.01 -19.02
CA VAL A 134 18.50 -11.95 -19.61
C VAL A 134 19.86 -11.28 -19.86
N LEU A 135 19.87 -9.95 -19.96
CA LEU A 135 21.08 -9.18 -20.25
C LEU A 135 21.97 -9.03 -19.00
N ASP A 136 23.27 -8.87 -19.24
CA ASP A 136 24.24 -8.58 -18.18
C ASP A 136 23.94 -7.20 -17.53
N PRO A 137 24.08 -7.04 -16.20
CA PRO A 137 23.84 -5.76 -15.52
C PRO A 137 24.61 -4.57 -16.11
N GLY A 138 25.85 -4.79 -16.58
CA GLY A 138 26.64 -3.75 -17.24
C GLY A 138 26.03 -3.30 -18.57
N VAL A 139 25.49 -4.25 -19.34
CA VAL A 139 24.77 -3.97 -20.59
C VAL A 139 23.46 -3.24 -20.32
N ILE A 140 22.68 -3.70 -19.35
CA ILE A 140 21.43 -3.04 -18.91
C ILE A 140 21.69 -1.59 -18.53
N LYS A 141 22.73 -1.36 -17.72
CA LYS A 141 23.15 -0.03 -17.30
C LYS A 141 23.51 0.86 -18.49
N GLN A 142 24.28 0.33 -19.46
CA GLN A 142 24.64 1.08 -20.66
C GLN A 142 23.40 1.46 -21.49
N LEU A 143 22.51 0.49 -21.76
CA LEU A 143 21.27 0.71 -22.50
C LEU A 143 20.36 1.74 -21.82
N TYR A 144 20.30 1.73 -20.48
CA TYR A 144 19.57 2.75 -19.73
C TYR A 144 20.16 4.16 -19.95
N TYR A 145 21.49 4.32 -19.94
CA TYR A 145 22.12 5.62 -20.18
C TYR A 145 21.97 6.10 -21.63
N GLU A 146 21.95 5.18 -22.60
CA GLU A 146 21.64 5.48 -24.00
C GLU A 146 20.19 5.96 -24.14
N TYR A 147 19.23 5.23 -23.55
CA TYR A 147 17.83 5.66 -23.46
C TYR A 147 17.73 7.05 -22.81
N ARG A 148 18.36 7.24 -21.65
CA ARG A 148 18.36 8.52 -20.93
C ARG A 148 18.91 9.67 -21.78
N SER A 149 19.96 9.42 -22.55
CA SER A 149 20.59 10.42 -23.41
C SER A 149 19.74 10.77 -24.64
N SER A 150 18.84 9.88 -25.05
CA SER A 150 17.90 10.12 -26.15
C SER A 150 16.66 10.93 -25.75
N LEU A 151 16.40 11.07 -24.45
CA LEU A 151 15.33 11.90 -23.91
C LEU A 151 15.56 13.39 -24.18
N HIS A 152 14.49 14.16 -24.24
CA HIS A 152 14.58 15.62 -24.28
C HIS A 152 15.33 16.16 -23.06
N SER A 153 16.18 17.16 -23.24
CA SER A 153 17.04 17.75 -22.19
C SER A 153 16.28 18.24 -20.96
N ASP A 154 14.99 18.56 -21.13
CA ASP A 154 14.15 19.17 -20.09
C ASP A 154 13.28 18.15 -19.34
N ALA A 155 13.38 16.86 -19.70
CA ALA A 155 12.64 15.79 -19.02
C ALA A 155 13.13 15.62 -17.57
N VAL A 156 12.18 15.56 -16.64
CA VAL A 156 12.47 15.38 -15.22
C VAL A 156 12.40 13.90 -14.87
N ILE A 157 13.49 13.35 -14.36
CA ILE A 157 13.57 11.95 -13.97
C ILE A 157 13.32 11.85 -12.47
N LEU A 158 12.32 11.05 -12.11
CA LEU A 158 11.95 10.73 -10.74
C LEU A 158 12.24 9.24 -10.52
N ALA A 159 12.55 8.87 -9.28
CA ALA A 159 12.65 7.48 -8.87
C ALA A 159 11.88 7.29 -7.57
N ALA A 160 11.23 6.14 -7.39
CA ALA A 160 10.47 5.84 -6.20
C ALA A 160 10.64 4.38 -5.82
N ASP A 161 10.83 4.15 -4.52
CA ASP A 161 10.96 2.81 -3.96
C ASP A 161 10.41 2.74 -2.53
N ALA A 162 10.14 1.53 -2.06
CA ALA A 162 9.72 1.27 -0.69
C ALA A 162 10.44 0.06 -0.09
N SER A 163 10.88 0.22 1.14
CA SER A 163 11.52 -0.84 1.90
C SER A 163 10.64 -1.28 3.07
N LYS A 164 10.66 -2.58 3.37
CA LYS A 164 9.94 -3.16 4.50
C LYS A 164 10.84 -4.07 5.32
N ASN A 165 10.83 -3.89 6.64
CA ASN A 165 11.41 -4.82 7.59
C ASN A 165 10.36 -5.28 8.62
N ALA A 166 10.80 -5.96 9.67
CA ALA A 166 9.90 -6.45 10.72
C ALA A 166 9.25 -5.32 11.56
N THR A 167 9.88 -4.14 11.60
CA THR A 167 9.53 -3.04 12.53
C THR A 167 8.90 -1.85 11.84
N GLY A 168 9.05 -1.70 10.52
CA GLY A 168 8.61 -0.55 9.75
C GLY A 168 8.43 -0.84 8.26
N VAL A 169 7.74 0.05 7.58
CA VAL A 169 7.76 0.20 6.13
C VAL A 169 8.11 1.65 5.85
N ALA A 170 9.05 1.91 4.95
CA ALA A 170 9.41 3.25 4.53
C ALA A 170 9.25 3.38 3.03
N ILE A 171 8.91 4.60 2.59
CA ILE A 171 8.75 4.95 1.19
C ILE A 171 9.68 6.12 0.88
N ALA A 172 10.28 6.11 -0.31
CA ALA A 172 11.17 7.14 -0.79
C ALA A 172 10.76 7.63 -2.18
N ALA A 173 11.00 8.91 -2.42
CA ALA A 173 10.80 9.55 -3.71
C ALA A 173 11.94 10.53 -3.98
N ILE A 174 12.60 10.35 -5.11
CA ILE A 174 13.79 11.09 -5.51
C ILE A 174 13.46 11.89 -6.77
N ASN A 175 13.85 13.17 -6.78
CA ASN A 175 13.98 13.92 -8.01
C ASN A 175 15.44 13.85 -8.47
N CYS A 176 15.69 13.11 -9.54
CA CYS A 176 17.04 12.85 -10.02
C CYS A 176 17.60 14.02 -10.86
N SER A 177 16.72 14.90 -11.36
CA SER A 177 17.12 16.09 -12.13
C SER A 177 17.45 17.28 -11.21
N LEU A 178 16.68 17.46 -10.13
CA LEU A 178 16.99 18.38 -9.03
C LEU A 178 17.21 17.51 -7.80
N PRO A 179 18.47 17.14 -7.45
CA PRO A 179 18.82 16.05 -6.56
C PRO A 179 18.29 16.26 -5.12
N THR A 180 16.99 16.03 -4.96
CA THR A 180 16.24 16.17 -3.71
C THR A 180 15.53 14.86 -3.44
N GLU A 181 15.46 14.52 -2.16
CA GLU A 181 14.86 13.28 -1.68
C GLU A 181 13.74 13.57 -0.68
N LEU A 182 12.73 12.72 -0.71
CA LEU A 182 11.64 12.69 0.24
C LEU A 182 11.51 11.27 0.75
N GLN A 183 11.40 11.13 2.07
CA GLN A 183 11.15 9.85 2.70
C GLN A 183 10.03 9.96 3.73
N LYS A 184 9.26 8.88 3.90
CA LYS A 184 8.24 8.78 4.95
C LYS A 184 8.18 7.37 5.50
N SER A 185 7.94 7.25 6.79
CA SER A 185 7.56 5.98 7.42
C SER A 185 6.05 5.78 7.28
N ILE A 186 5.64 4.55 6.94
CA ILE A 186 4.25 4.13 6.90
C ILE A 186 4.03 2.91 7.81
N PRO A 187 2.79 2.69 8.29
CA PRO A 187 2.49 1.58 9.19
C PRO A 187 2.85 0.20 8.60
N THR A 188 3.40 -0.68 9.46
CA THR A 188 3.83 -2.05 9.11
C THR A 188 2.73 -2.97 8.60
N VAL A 189 1.47 -2.61 8.86
CA VAL A 189 0.29 -3.30 8.34
C VAL A 189 0.23 -3.28 6.80
N ASN A 190 0.87 -2.28 6.16
CA ASN A 190 0.92 -2.18 4.71
C ASN A 190 1.89 -3.22 4.11
N SER A 191 1.54 -3.77 2.96
CA SER A 191 2.45 -4.63 2.19
C SER A 191 3.52 -3.81 1.47
N VAL A 192 4.58 -4.47 1.00
CA VAL A 192 5.59 -3.84 0.13
C VAL A 192 4.92 -3.25 -1.11
N PHE A 193 4.02 -4.02 -1.75
CA PHE A 193 3.20 -3.54 -2.86
C PHE A 193 2.49 -2.20 -2.58
N THR A 194 1.88 -2.06 -1.40
CA THR A 194 1.25 -0.79 -1.00
C THR A 194 2.28 0.31 -0.72
N GLY A 195 3.43 -0.04 -0.13
CA GLY A 195 4.55 0.88 0.06
C GLY A 195 5.04 1.45 -1.27
N GLU A 196 5.36 0.61 -2.24
CA GLU A 196 5.83 1.02 -3.57
C GLU A 196 4.80 1.90 -4.29
N ALA A 197 3.50 1.55 -4.17
CA ALA A 197 2.42 2.38 -4.71
C ALA A 197 2.41 3.78 -4.07
N LEU A 198 2.59 3.85 -2.75
CA LEU A 198 2.65 5.11 -2.00
C LEU A 198 3.93 5.90 -2.25
N ALA A 199 5.06 5.24 -2.54
CA ALA A 199 6.30 5.87 -2.96
C ALA A 199 6.11 6.59 -4.31
N MET A 200 5.46 5.94 -5.27
CA MET A 200 5.08 6.57 -6.54
C MET A 200 4.12 7.73 -6.34
N VAL A 201 3.10 7.59 -5.47
CA VAL A 201 2.23 8.72 -5.09
C VAL A 201 3.05 9.87 -4.50
N LEU A 202 3.99 9.57 -3.61
CA LEU A 202 4.85 10.58 -2.98
C LEU A 202 5.66 11.35 -4.04
N ALA A 203 6.25 10.65 -5.00
CA ALA A 203 6.99 11.28 -6.10
C ALA A 203 6.07 12.17 -6.96
N ILE A 204 4.95 11.63 -7.42
CA ILE A 204 4.04 12.33 -8.33
C ILE A 204 3.44 13.56 -7.66
N SER A 205 2.90 13.42 -6.45
CA SER A 205 2.23 14.52 -5.75
C SER A 205 3.17 15.66 -5.39
N ASN A 206 4.45 15.38 -5.09
CA ASN A 206 5.38 16.41 -4.63
C ASN A 206 6.19 17.03 -5.76
N TYR A 207 6.58 16.26 -6.77
CA TYR A 207 7.52 16.73 -7.80
C TYR A 207 6.88 17.06 -9.15
N VAL A 208 5.71 16.50 -9.48
CA VAL A 208 5.07 16.83 -10.75
C VAL A 208 4.54 18.27 -10.70
N ARG A 209 4.89 19.02 -11.73
CA ARG A 209 4.55 20.43 -11.98
C ARG A 209 4.06 20.61 -13.41
N GLU A 210 3.48 21.76 -13.67
CA GLU A 210 2.85 22.06 -14.95
C GLU A 210 3.87 22.14 -16.10
N PHE A 211 3.43 21.78 -17.30
CA PHE A 211 4.15 21.95 -18.58
C PHE A 211 5.54 21.29 -18.69
N LYS A 212 5.85 20.28 -17.87
CA LYS A 212 7.08 19.48 -18.00
C LYS A 212 6.79 18.02 -18.36
N ASP A 213 7.78 17.38 -18.98
CA ASP A 213 7.80 15.94 -19.24
C ASP A 213 8.44 15.22 -18.05
N TYR A 214 7.80 14.18 -17.54
CA TYR A 214 8.26 13.40 -16.38
C TYR A 214 8.42 11.94 -16.73
N ILE A 215 9.48 11.33 -16.19
CA ILE A 215 9.70 9.89 -16.22
C ILE A 215 9.86 9.43 -14.78
N LEU A 216 9.00 8.52 -14.35
CA LEU A 216 9.05 7.93 -13.02
C LEU A 216 9.57 6.49 -13.13
N LEU A 217 10.76 6.27 -12.59
CA LEU A 217 11.39 4.96 -12.46
C LEU A 217 10.85 4.24 -11.22
N THR A 218 10.51 2.98 -11.39
CA THR A 218 10.12 2.07 -10.31
C THR A 218 10.50 0.63 -10.67
N ASP A 219 10.91 -0.16 -9.69
CA ASP A 219 11.11 -1.60 -9.82
C ASP A 219 9.88 -2.43 -9.39
N SER A 220 8.75 -1.77 -9.13
CA SER A 220 7.50 -2.43 -8.79
C SER A 220 6.76 -2.92 -10.04
N MET A 221 7.19 -4.06 -10.56
CA MET A 221 6.50 -4.73 -11.68
C MET A 221 5.02 -5.01 -11.35
N SER A 222 4.75 -5.36 -10.09
CA SER A 222 3.40 -5.62 -9.61
C SER A 222 2.49 -4.40 -9.70
N ASN A 223 2.96 -3.20 -9.32
CA ASN A 223 2.13 -2.01 -9.41
C ASN A 223 1.90 -1.58 -10.84
N LEU A 224 2.91 -1.65 -11.72
CA LEU A 224 2.74 -1.36 -13.14
C LEU A 224 1.72 -2.31 -13.79
N THR A 225 1.80 -3.61 -13.47
CA THR A 225 0.83 -4.60 -13.94
C THR A 225 -0.58 -4.35 -13.38
N ALA A 226 -0.69 -3.92 -12.12
CA ALA A 226 -1.96 -3.57 -11.51
C ALA A 226 -2.58 -2.32 -12.16
N LEU A 227 -1.77 -1.31 -12.51
CA LEU A 227 -2.19 -0.12 -13.25
C LEU A 227 -2.69 -0.47 -14.66
N LYS A 228 -1.97 -1.36 -15.37
CA LYS A 228 -2.35 -1.82 -16.72
C LYS A 228 -3.70 -2.56 -16.73
N ASN A 229 -3.99 -3.33 -15.67
CA ASN A 229 -5.22 -4.13 -15.55
C ASN A 229 -6.26 -3.49 -14.60
N LEU A 230 -6.25 -2.17 -14.48
CA LEU A 230 -7.14 -1.44 -13.58
C LEU A 230 -8.61 -1.68 -13.90
N ASN A 231 -9.37 -1.97 -12.87
CA ASN A 231 -10.82 -2.07 -12.90
C ASN A 231 -11.39 -1.65 -11.53
N PHE A 232 -12.71 -1.56 -11.43
CA PHE A 232 -13.38 -1.14 -10.19
C PHE A 232 -13.17 -2.09 -9.00
N GLN A 233 -12.72 -3.33 -9.24
CA GLN A 233 -12.40 -4.31 -8.20
C GLN A 233 -10.90 -4.35 -7.86
N SER A 234 -10.07 -3.55 -8.53
CA SER A 234 -8.64 -3.45 -8.23
C SER A 234 -8.41 -3.02 -6.77
N LEU A 235 -7.21 -3.34 -6.28
CA LEU A 235 -6.80 -2.93 -4.94
C LEU A 235 -6.88 -1.41 -4.81
N LYS A 236 -7.33 -0.97 -3.63
CA LYS A 236 -7.58 0.43 -3.33
C LYS A 236 -6.35 1.33 -3.51
N CYS A 237 -5.17 0.84 -3.12
CA CYS A 237 -3.92 1.57 -3.34
C CYS A 237 -3.64 1.77 -4.83
N SER A 238 -3.95 0.80 -5.70
CA SER A 238 -3.82 0.93 -7.15
C SER A 238 -4.81 1.96 -7.71
N LEU A 239 -6.07 1.94 -7.24
CA LEU A 239 -7.06 2.96 -7.62
C LEU A 239 -6.64 4.37 -7.18
N PHE A 240 -6.08 4.49 -5.98
CA PHE A 240 -5.56 5.74 -5.45
C PHE A 240 -4.37 6.26 -6.25
N LEU A 241 -3.39 5.41 -6.53
CA LEU A 241 -2.26 5.75 -7.40
C LEU A 241 -2.74 6.22 -8.78
N ALA A 242 -3.69 5.50 -9.37
CA ALA A 242 -4.24 5.85 -10.67
C ALA A 242 -4.96 7.20 -10.68
N LYS A 243 -5.68 7.55 -9.60
CA LYS A 243 -6.26 8.88 -9.41
C LYS A 243 -5.18 9.96 -9.39
N ILE A 244 -4.11 9.76 -8.61
CA ILE A 244 -2.99 10.72 -8.51
C ILE A 244 -2.29 10.91 -9.86
N ILE A 245 -2.08 9.82 -10.62
CA ILE A 245 -1.57 9.88 -11.99
C ILE A 245 -2.50 10.69 -12.90
N ALA A 246 -3.81 10.43 -12.84
CA ALA A 246 -4.77 11.15 -13.66
C ALA A 246 -4.81 12.66 -13.34
N GLU A 247 -4.68 13.02 -12.06
CA GLU A 247 -4.56 14.42 -11.63
C GLU A 247 -3.26 15.08 -12.13
N ALA A 248 -2.14 14.35 -12.06
CA ALA A 248 -0.86 14.80 -12.57
C ALA A 248 -0.87 15.03 -14.08
N LEU A 249 -1.48 14.13 -14.85
CA LEU A 249 -1.63 14.24 -16.31
C LEU A 249 -2.48 15.42 -16.76
N ASN A 250 -3.37 15.95 -15.91
CA ASN A 250 -4.08 17.19 -16.22
C ASN A 250 -3.19 18.45 -16.05
N LYS A 251 -1.99 18.31 -15.46
CA LYS A 251 -1.07 19.41 -15.13
C LYS A 251 0.19 19.36 -15.98
N CYS A 252 0.86 18.21 -16.02
CA CYS A 252 2.12 18.04 -16.75
C CYS A 252 1.88 17.87 -18.25
N LYS A 253 2.96 18.00 -19.03
CA LYS A 253 2.91 17.77 -20.48
C LYS A 253 2.86 16.27 -20.78
N SER A 254 3.68 15.48 -20.08
CA SER A 254 3.65 14.02 -20.12
C SER A 254 4.15 13.43 -18.80
N LEU A 255 3.69 12.22 -18.47
CA LEU A 255 4.19 11.42 -17.36
C LEU A 255 4.28 9.97 -17.83
N GLU A 256 5.50 9.45 -17.88
CA GLU A 256 5.82 8.07 -18.24
C GLU A 256 6.22 7.29 -16.99
N LEU A 257 5.76 6.05 -16.88
CA LEU A 257 6.06 5.13 -15.78
C LEU A 257 6.95 4.01 -16.31
N VAL A 258 8.22 4.02 -15.94
CA VAL A 258 9.24 3.16 -16.53
C VAL A 258 9.69 2.11 -15.52
N TYR A 259 9.55 0.84 -15.90
CA TYR A 259 10.11 -0.25 -15.11
C TYR A 259 11.64 -0.19 -15.14
N SER A 260 12.26 -0.09 -13.96
CA SER A 260 13.71 -0.19 -13.77
C SER A 260 14.03 -1.48 -13.05
N LEU A 261 15.03 -2.21 -13.53
CA LEU A 261 15.51 -3.40 -12.81
C LEU A 261 16.19 -2.99 -11.50
N ALA A 262 15.97 -3.77 -10.44
CA ALA A 262 16.62 -3.59 -9.15
C ALA A 262 18.06 -4.14 -9.20
N HIS A 263 18.98 -3.47 -8.48
CA HIS A 263 20.36 -3.92 -8.27
C HIS A 263 21.21 -4.18 -9.54
N VAL A 264 20.91 -3.47 -10.63
CA VAL A 264 21.68 -3.54 -11.90
C VAL A 264 22.59 -2.34 -12.14
N GLY A 265 22.81 -1.47 -11.15
CA GLY A 265 23.69 -0.31 -11.29
C GLY A 265 23.03 0.94 -11.91
N ILE A 266 21.70 0.98 -12.00
CA ILE A 266 20.95 2.19 -12.39
C ILE A 266 20.90 3.13 -11.18
N ARG A 267 21.71 4.18 -11.24
CA ARG A 267 21.96 5.10 -10.11
C ARG A 267 20.69 5.67 -9.50
N GLU A 268 19.74 6.07 -10.33
CA GLU A 268 18.48 6.69 -9.91
C GLU A 268 17.62 5.74 -9.08
N ASN A 269 17.50 4.49 -9.51
CA ASN A 269 16.73 3.47 -8.82
C ASN A 269 17.42 3.05 -7.51
N GLU A 270 18.75 2.82 -7.56
CA GLU A 270 19.54 2.47 -6.39
C GLU A 270 19.55 3.57 -5.32
N TRP A 271 19.47 4.83 -5.73
CA TRP A 271 19.35 5.94 -4.79
C TRP A 271 17.98 5.91 -4.07
N ALA A 272 16.88 5.68 -4.79
CA ALA A 272 15.57 5.54 -4.15
C ALA A 272 15.53 4.37 -3.16
N ASP A 273 16.09 3.21 -3.53
CA ASP A 273 16.19 2.04 -2.64
C ASP A 273 17.07 2.31 -1.41
N SER A 274 18.22 2.97 -1.58
CA SER A 274 19.05 3.36 -0.44
C SER A 274 18.29 4.27 0.53
N VAL A 275 17.63 5.32 0.02
CA VAL A 275 16.88 6.26 0.86
C VAL A 275 15.71 5.56 1.57
N ALA A 276 15.01 4.65 0.88
CA ALA A 276 13.94 3.87 1.50
C ALA A 276 14.47 2.95 2.61
N ARG A 277 15.64 2.33 2.42
CA ARG A 277 16.30 1.49 3.44
C ARG A 277 16.81 2.32 4.61
N ASP A 278 17.41 3.47 4.37
CA ASP A 278 17.96 4.35 5.41
C ASP A 278 16.85 4.94 6.29
N ALA A 279 15.70 5.26 5.69
CA ALA A 279 14.50 5.70 6.40
C ALA A 279 13.93 4.65 7.37
N LEU A 280 14.24 3.36 7.20
CA LEU A 280 13.85 2.33 8.17
C LEU A 280 14.77 2.30 9.40
N VAL A 281 16.01 2.75 9.26
CA VAL A 281 17.03 2.76 10.32
C VAL A 281 16.97 4.08 11.11
N SER A 282 16.59 5.18 10.46
CA SER A 282 16.39 6.51 11.05
C SER A 282 14.97 7.03 10.77
N PRO A 283 13.94 6.48 11.44
CA PRO A 283 12.53 6.77 11.16
C PRO A 283 12.09 8.21 11.49
#